data_AF-A0A6G0ULD0-F1
#
_entry.id   AF-A0A6G0ULD0-F1
#
_cell.length_a   1.000
_cell.length_b   1.000
_cell.length_c   1.000
_cell.angle_alpha   90.00
_cell.angle_beta   90.00
_cell.angle_gamma   90.00
#
_symmetry.space_group_name_H-M   'P 1'
#
loop_
_entity.id
_entity.type
_entity.pdbx_description
1 polymer ?
#
loop_
_entity_poly.entity_id
_entity_poly.type
_entity_poly.pdbx_seq_one_letter_code
_entity_poly.pdbx_strand_id
1 'polypeptide(L)'
;MVLQWILGIQQQNPEEIIQKLETTRTERELALREAIIERKNAYKVAESKERLNWIAPTGVLTVALSAVAAYHHKNIFYSLPIIPILSFIGHEAHLAYGNKLSAILDVTEKVLADADTRLSTRPISVKEVEARVEQQKMSCIMSCVDLTD
;
A
#
# COMPACT_ATOMS: atom_id res chain seq x y z
N MET A 1 26.24 29.99 -32.31
CA MET A 1 25.53 28.77 -31.86
C MET A 1 25.08 28.86 -30.41
N VAL A 2 25.98 29.16 -29.45
CA VAL A 2 25.62 29.36 -28.02
C VAL A 2 24.63 30.51 -27.80
N LEU A 3 24.77 31.63 -28.53
CA LEU A 3 23.84 32.77 -28.45
C LEU A 3 22.43 32.45 -28.97
N GLN A 4 22.29 31.54 -29.95
CA GLN A 4 20.99 31.09 -30.45
C GLN A 4 20.27 30.21 -29.41
N TRP A 5 21.04 29.42 -28.65
CA TRP A 5 20.52 28.57 -27.58
C TRP A 5 20.06 29.40 -26.38
N ILE A 6 20.78 30.46 -26.02
CA ILE A 6 20.41 31.40 -24.94
C ILE A 6 19.14 32.19 -25.29
N LEU A 7 19.01 32.65 -26.54
CA LEU A 7 17.80 33.35 -27.00
C LEU A 7 16.56 32.42 -27.05
N GLY A 8 16.75 31.13 -27.35
CA GLY A 8 15.66 30.14 -27.29
C GLY A 8 15.14 29.83 -25.88
N ILE A 9 15.92 30.13 -24.83
CA ILE A 9 15.52 29.92 -23.42
C ILE A 9 14.69 31.10 -22.89
N GLN A 10 14.92 32.32 -23.37
CA GLN A 10 14.20 33.53 -22.93
C GLN A 10 12.72 33.58 -23.33
N GLN A 11 12.27 32.69 -24.23
CA GLN A 11 10.88 32.65 -24.69
C GLN A 11 10.01 31.63 -23.96
N GLN A 12 10.57 30.91 -22.98
CA GLN A 12 9.78 30.08 -22.08
C GLN A 12 9.29 30.93 -20.90
N ASN A 13 7.96 30.92 -20.70
CA ASN A 13 7.32 31.58 -19.57
C ASN A 13 7.91 30.98 -18.27
N PRO A 14 8.44 31.79 -17.33
CA PRO A 14 9.09 31.29 -16.12
C PRO A 14 8.21 30.32 -15.31
N GLU A 15 6.89 30.48 -15.38
CA GLU A 15 5.92 29.61 -14.70
C GLU A 15 5.90 28.18 -15.28
N GLU A 16 6.06 28.00 -16.58
CA GLU A 16 6.09 26.67 -17.21
C GLU A 16 7.34 25.87 -16.81
N ILE A 17 8.48 26.56 -16.61
CA ILE A 17 9.73 25.93 -16.17
C ILE A 17 9.59 25.46 -14.73
N ILE A 18 9.01 26.29 -13.86
CA ILE A 18 8.76 25.94 -12.45
C ILE A 18 7.81 24.74 -12.37
N GLN A 19 6.71 24.77 -13.10
CA GLN A 19 5.73 23.67 -13.10
C GLN A 19 6.34 22.36 -13.57
N LYS A 20 7.17 22.37 -14.64
CA LYS A 20 7.86 21.17 -15.11
C LYS A 20 8.86 20.61 -14.10
N LEU A 21 9.53 21.48 -13.34
CA LEU A 21 10.45 21.05 -12.28
C LEU A 21 9.69 20.42 -11.11
N GLU A 22 8.56 21.00 -10.71
CA GLU A 22 7.70 20.46 -9.67
C GLU A 22 7.14 19.08 -10.04
N THR A 23 6.58 18.93 -11.25
CA THR A 23 6.04 17.64 -11.70
C THR A 23 7.13 16.57 -11.76
N THR A 24 8.29 16.90 -12.33
CA THR A 24 9.44 15.98 -12.40
C THR A 24 9.90 15.54 -11.01
N ARG A 25 9.89 16.46 -10.04
CA ARG A 25 10.24 16.13 -8.65
C ARG A 25 9.20 15.19 -8.03
N THR A 26 7.92 15.48 -8.20
CA THR A 26 6.82 14.65 -7.69
C THR A 26 6.87 13.24 -8.28
N GLU A 27 7.10 13.10 -9.58
CA GLU A 27 7.22 11.80 -10.26
C GLU A 27 8.37 10.96 -9.68
N ARG A 28 9.53 11.59 -9.45
CA ARG A 28 10.70 10.91 -8.83
C ARG A 28 10.43 10.49 -7.40
N GLU A 29 9.80 11.35 -6.60
CA GLU A 29 9.43 11.03 -5.22
C GLU A 29 8.42 9.88 -5.16
N LEU A 30 7.48 9.83 -6.10
CA LEU A 30 6.50 8.75 -6.22
C LEU A 30 7.17 7.43 -6.58
N ALA A 31 8.01 7.41 -7.62
CA ALA A 31 8.74 6.22 -8.05
C ALA A 31 9.66 5.66 -6.93
N LEU A 32 10.32 6.54 -6.17
CA LEU A 32 11.13 6.14 -5.02
C LEU A 32 10.28 5.53 -3.89
N ARG A 33 9.11 6.10 -3.60
CA ARG A 33 8.20 5.57 -2.57
C ARG A 33 7.72 4.18 -2.95
N GLU A 34 7.34 3.97 -4.21
CA GLU A 34 6.89 2.67 -4.71
C GLU A 34 7.98 1.61 -4.56
N ALA A 35 9.21 1.91 -5.03
CA ALA A 35 10.35 1.01 -4.87
C ALA A 35 10.66 0.68 -3.39
N ILE A 36 10.50 1.64 -2.47
CA ILE A 36 10.69 1.41 -1.03
C ILE A 36 9.57 0.53 -0.46
N ILE A 37 8.32 0.73 -0.89
CA ILE A 37 7.17 -0.04 -0.43
C ILE A 37 7.32 -1.50 -0.83
N GLU A 38 7.68 -1.77 -2.08
CA GLU A 38 7.92 -3.13 -2.58
C GLU A 38 9.01 -3.84 -1.78
N ARG A 39 10.15 -3.17 -1.56
CA ARG A 39 11.27 -3.71 -0.76
C ARG A 39 10.86 -3.99 0.68
N LYS A 40 10.13 -3.06 1.32
CA LYS A 40 9.63 -3.25 2.69
C LYS A 40 8.69 -4.44 2.78
N ASN A 41 7.83 -4.63 1.78
CA ASN A 41 6.92 -5.76 1.75
C ASN A 41 7.67 -7.09 1.60
N ALA A 42 8.61 -7.17 0.66
CA ALA A 42 9.47 -8.34 0.48
C ALA A 42 10.27 -8.67 1.76
N TYR A 43 10.80 -7.63 2.43
CA TYR A 43 11.53 -7.79 3.69
C TYR A 43 10.66 -8.37 4.81
N LYS A 44 9.44 -7.86 5.00
CA LYS A 44 8.51 -8.38 6.02
C LYS A 44 8.19 -9.86 5.81
N VAL A 45 8.02 -10.28 4.55
CA VAL A 45 7.78 -11.69 4.21
C VAL A 45 9.02 -12.53 4.53
N ALA A 46 10.22 -12.07 4.15
CA ALA A 46 11.46 -12.78 4.47
C ALA A 46 11.68 -12.90 5.99
N GLU A 47 11.46 -11.82 6.74
CA GLU A 47 11.62 -11.77 8.19
C GLU A 47 10.68 -12.77 8.90
N SER A 48 9.41 -12.86 8.46
CA SER A 48 8.46 -13.83 9.03
C SER A 48 8.89 -15.28 8.78
N LYS A 49 9.43 -15.59 7.60
CA LYS A 49 9.96 -16.92 7.28
C LYS A 49 11.20 -17.27 8.09
N GLU A 50 12.10 -16.31 8.30
CA GLU A 50 13.29 -16.50 9.11
C GLU A 50 12.93 -16.78 10.58
N ARG A 51 12.00 -16.00 11.15
CA ARG A 51 11.50 -16.25 12.51
C ARG A 51 10.86 -17.63 12.63
N LEU A 52 10.02 -18.02 11.68
CA LEU A 52 9.40 -19.35 11.67
C LEU A 52 10.44 -20.46 11.60
N ASN A 53 11.48 -20.30 10.78
CA ASN A 53 12.56 -21.27 10.65
C ASN A 53 13.32 -21.47 11.97
N TRP A 54 13.39 -20.46 12.84
CA TRP A 54 13.99 -20.57 14.16
C TRP A 54 13.04 -21.14 15.23
N ILE A 55 11.76 -20.77 15.18
CA ILE A 55 10.74 -21.16 16.17
C ILE A 55 10.21 -22.58 15.90
N ALA A 56 10.13 -23.01 14.65
CA ALA A 56 9.64 -24.34 14.27
C ALA A 56 10.46 -25.49 14.89
N PRO A 57 11.81 -25.55 14.76
CA PRO A 57 12.58 -26.67 15.32
C PRO A 57 12.56 -26.66 16.85
N THR A 58 12.61 -25.48 17.47
CA THR A 58 12.57 -25.35 18.93
C THR A 58 11.20 -25.77 19.47
N GLY A 59 10.11 -25.33 18.83
CA GLY A 59 8.75 -25.72 19.16
C GLY A 59 8.50 -27.23 19.01
N VAL A 60 8.95 -27.83 17.92
CA VAL A 60 8.85 -29.28 17.70
C VAL A 60 9.62 -30.05 18.77
N LEU A 61 10.85 -29.61 19.10
CA LEU A 61 11.65 -30.22 20.15
C LEU A 61 10.96 -30.14 21.51
N THR A 62 10.42 -28.98 21.88
CA THR A 62 9.71 -28.81 23.17
C THR A 62 8.47 -29.68 23.25
N VAL A 63 7.68 -29.78 22.17
CA VAL A 63 6.50 -30.67 22.13
C VAL A 63 6.92 -32.14 22.22
N ALA A 64 7.97 -32.54 21.51
CA ALA A 64 8.47 -33.92 21.56
C ALA A 64 8.97 -34.30 22.97
N LEU A 65 9.75 -33.44 23.61
CA LEU A 65 10.23 -33.66 24.98
C LEU A 65 9.07 -33.71 25.98
N SER A 66 8.08 -32.83 25.82
CA SER A 66 6.88 -32.81 26.67
C SER A 66 6.04 -34.08 26.49
N ALA A 67 5.91 -34.58 25.26
CA ALA A 67 5.20 -35.84 24.97
C ALA A 67 5.94 -37.06 25.55
N VAL A 68 7.27 -37.12 25.43
CA VAL A 68 8.09 -38.17 26.04
C VAL A 68 7.98 -38.14 27.56
N ALA A 69 8.05 -36.95 28.18
CA ALA A 69 7.88 -36.79 29.62
C ALA A 69 6.47 -37.22 30.10
N ALA A 70 5.42 -36.87 29.35
CA ALA A 70 4.05 -37.28 29.63
C ALA A 70 3.88 -38.81 29.55
N TYR A 71 4.52 -39.46 28.57
CA TYR A 71 4.50 -40.92 28.43
C TYR A 71 5.23 -41.62 29.59
N HIS A 72 6.41 -41.12 29.97
CA HIS A 72 7.21 -41.69 31.04
C HIS A 72 6.55 -41.54 32.43
N HIS A 73 5.99 -40.37 32.73
CA HIS A 73 5.37 -40.09 34.03
C HIS A 73 3.87 -40.41 34.11
N LYS A 74 3.23 -40.85 33.01
CA LYS A 74 1.78 -41.10 32.89
C LYS A 74 0.90 -39.96 33.43
N ASN A 75 1.38 -38.72 33.35
CA ASN A 75 0.71 -37.57 33.95
C ASN A 75 0.31 -36.56 32.86
N ILE A 76 -1.00 -36.31 32.76
CA ILE A 76 -1.60 -35.49 31.70
C ILE A 76 -1.24 -34.00 31.81
N PHE A 77 -0.81 -33.54 32.99
CA PHE A 77 -0.42 -32.15 33.18
C PHE A 77 0.79 -31.72 32.33
N TYR A 78 1.64 -32.65 31.89
CA TYR A 78 2.79 -32.35 31.03
C TYR A 78 2.42 -32.08 29.56
N SER A 79 1.18 -32.38 29.14
CA SER A 79 0.71 -32.07 27.77
C SER A 79 0.03 -30.70 27.66
N LEU A 80 -0.25 -30.03 28.77
CA LEU A 80 -0.87 -28.71 28.81
C LEU A 80 -0.14 -27.63 27.95
N PRO A 81 1.21 -27.53 27.94
CA PRO A 81 1.91 -26.51 27.15
C PRO A 81 1.92 -26.80 25.64
N ILE A 82 1.52 -27.99 25.20
CA ILE A 82 1.52 -28.38 23.79
C ILE A 82 0.54 -27.51 23.00
N ILE A 83 -0.65 -27.26 23.56
CA ILE A 83 -1.71 -26.47 22.91
C ILE A 83 -1.26 -25.03 22.60
N PRO A 84 -0.76 -24.23 23.57
CA PRO A 84 -0.33 -22.86 23.27
C PRO A 84 0.87 -22.81 22.33
N ILE A 85 1.81 -23.76 22.42
CA ILE A 85 2.97 -23.83 21.53
C ILE A 85 2.53 -24.11 20.08
N LEU A 86 1.68 -25.10 19.86
CA LEU A 86 1.14 -25.40 18.52
C LEU A 86 0.30 -24.25 17.96
N SER A 87 -0.52 -23.61 18.80
CA SER A 87 -1.32 -22.45 18.38
C SER A 87 -0.44 -21.27 17.96
N PHE A 88 0.64 -21.00 18.70
CA PHE A 88 1.60 -19.95 18.38
C PHE A 88 2.36 -20.23 17.08
N ILE A 89 2.91 -21.44 16.91
CA ILE A 89 3.62 -21.83 15.68
C ILE A 89 2.66 -21.82 14.48
N GLY A 90 1.43 -22.31 14.66
CA GLY A 90 0.40 -22.28 13.61
C GLY A 90 0.06 -20.86 13.18
N HIS A 91 -0.01 -19.91 14.12
CA HIS A 91 -0.21 -18.50 13.81
C HIS A 91 0.96 -17.91 13.03
N GLU A 92 2.20 -18.13 13.46
CA GLU A 92 3.40 -17.67 12.74
C GLU A 92 3.51 -18.30 11.35
N ALA A 93 3.17 -19.59 11.21
CA ALA A 93 3.14 -20.27 9.92
C ALA A 93 2.07 -19.67 8.99
N HIS A 94 0.89 -19.36 9.53
CA HIS A 94 -0.17 -18.69 8.78
C HIS A 94 0.20 -17.26 8.38
N LEU A 95 1.02 -16.55 9.17
CA LEU A 95 1.54 -15.25 8.78
C LEU A 95 2.62 -15.36 7.69
N ALA A 96 3.54 -16.31 7.80
CA ALA A 96 4.65 -16.47 6.86
C ALA A 96 4.23 -17.00 5.48
N TYR A 97 3.19 -17.85 5.43
CA TYR A 97 2.68 -18.46 4.20
C TYR A 97 1.27 -17.99 3.81
N GLY A 98 0.67 -17.09 4.59
CA GLY A 98 -0.69 -16.62 4.37
C GLY A 98 -0.84 -15.89 3.05
N ASN A 99 -1.84 -16.30 2.26
CA ASN A 99 -2.18 -15.71 0.97
C ASN A 99 -2.98 -14.39 1.10
N LYS A 100 -2.75 -13.62 2.17
CA LYS A 100 -3.58 -12.44 2.49
C LYS A 100 -3.42 -11.34 1.44
N LEU A 101 -2.19 -11.14 0.95
CA LEU A 101 -1.89 -10.06 -0.01
C LEU A 101 -2.54 -10.32 -1.37
N SER A 102 -2.44 -11.53 -1.90
CA SER A 102 -3.11 -11.90 -3.15
C SER A 102 -4.63 -11.96 -3.01
N ALA A 103 -5.16 -12.36 -1.85
CA ALA A 103 -6.59 -12.28 -1.57
C ALA A 103 -7.10 -10.83 -1.60
N ILE A 104 -6.34 -9.89 -1.03
CA ILE A 104 -6.65 -8.46 -1.12
C ILE A 104 -6.58 -7.98 -2.56
N LEU A 105 -5.56 -8.39 -3.33
CA LEU A 105 -5.45 -8.01 -4.74
C LEU A 105 -6.62 -8.54 -5.58
N ASP A 106 -7.01 -9.81 -5.40
CA ASP A 106 -8.15 -10.43 -6.09
C ASP A 106 -9.48 -9.74 -5.74
N VAL A 107 -9.70 -9.40 -4.46
CA VAL A 107 -10.88 -8.62 -4.04
C VAL A 107 -10.84 -7.21 -4.63
N THR A 108 -9.67 -6.57 -4.64
CA THR A 108 -9.51 -5.22 -5.19
C THR A 108 -9.77 -5.22 -6.71
N GLU A 109 -9.29 -6.22 -7.44
CA GLU A 109 -9.54 -6.39 -8.87
C GLU A 109 -11.03 -6.59 -9.16
N LYS A 110 -11.71 -7.40 -8.35
CA LYS A 110 -13.18 -7.58 -8.45
C LYS A 110 -13.93 -6.28 -8.18
N VAL A 111 -13.55 -5.54 -7.15
CA VAL A 111 -14.15 -4.23 -6.83
C VAL A 111 -13.86 -3.24 -7.95
N LEU A 112 -12.66 -3.24 -8.54
CA LEU A 112 -12.31 -2.37 -9.64
C LEU A 112 -13.14 -2.69 -10.89
N ALA A 113 -13.34 -3.98 -11.22
CA ALA A 113 -14.16 -4.41 -12.35
C ALA A 113 -15.66 -4.07 -12.17
N ASP A 114 -16.19 -4.19 -10.95
CA ASP A 114 -17.56 -3.77 -10.61
C ASP A 114 -17.71 -2.24 -10.55
N ALA A 115 -16.65 -1.53 -10.12
CA ALA A 115 -16.63 -0.08 -10.12
C ALA A 115 -16.57 0.49 -11.54
N ASP A 116 -15.79 -0.09 -12.46
CA ASP A 116 -15.68 0.40 -13.85
C ASP A 116 -17.02 0.34 -14.62
N THR A 117 -17.91 -0.57 -14.21
CA THR A 117 -19.28 -0.68 -14.74
C THR A 117 -20.29 0.27 -14.08
N ARG A 118 -20.00 0.85 -12.90
CA ARG A 118 -20.94 1.69 -12.12
C ARG A 118 -20.48 3.12 -11.85
N LEU A 119 -19.18 3.38 -11.86
CA LEU A 119 -18.52 4.63 -11.53
C LEU A 119 -17.47 4.89 -12.60
N SER A 120 -17.73 5.84 -13.49
CA SER A 120 -16.71 6.42 -14.37
C SER A 120 -15.74 7.23 -13.50
N THR A 121 -14.86 6.57 -12.76
CA THR A 121 -13.73 7.21 -12.06
C THR A 121 -12.64 7.47 -13.07
N ARG A 122 -12.86 8.43 -13.96
CA ARG A 122 -11.73 9.22 -14.43
C ARG A 122 -11.19 9.94 -13.20
N PRO A 123 -9.88 9.86 -12.88
CA PRO A 123 -9.31 10.69 -11.83
C PRO A 123 -9.67 12.14 -12.18
N ILE A 124 -10.28 12.86 -11.23
CA ILE A 124 -10.77 14.21 -11.49
C ILE A 124 -9.55 15.04 -11.93
N SER A 125 -9.55 15.40 -13.21
CA SER A 125 -8.46 16.17 -13.77
C SER A 125 -8.49 17.53 -13.12
N VAL A 126 -7.32 18.12 -12.85
CA VAL A 126 -7.21 19.52 -12.40
C VAL A 126 -8.00 20.47 -13.31
N LYS A 127 -8.09 20.15 -14.62
CA LYS A 127 -8.93 20.89 -15.57
C LYS A 127 -10.44 20.76 -15.30
N GLU A 128 -10.88 19.60 -14.81
CA GLU A 128 -12.28 19.39 -14.43
C GLU A 128 -12.60 20.07 -13.09
N VAL A 129 -11.64 20.13 -12.16
CA VAL A 129 -11.77 20.90 -10.91
C VAL A 129 -11.86 22.39 -11.19
N GLU A 130 -10.98 22.93 -12.04
CA GLU A 130 -11.04 24.34 -12.47
C GLU A 130 -12.37 24.68 -13.16
N ALA A 131 -12.84 23.81 -14.06
CA ALA A 131 -14.14 24.01 -14.71
C ALA A 131 -15.31 24.04 -13.72
N ARG A 132 -15.30 23.21 -12.67
CA ARG A 132 -16.32 23.24 -11.61
C ARG A 132 -16.22 24.49 -10.75
N VAL A 133 -15.01 24.97 -10.46
CA VAL A 133 -14.79 26.21 -9.72
C VAL A 133 -15.27 27.43 -10.52
N GLU A 134 -15.06 27.45 -11.85
CA GLU A 134 -15.60 28.50 -12.73
C GLU A 134 -17.13 28.45 -12.82
N GLN A 135 -17.72 27.26 -12.95
CA GLN A 135 -19.18 27.11 -12.93
C GLN A 135 -19.79 27.57 -11.61
N GLN A 136 -19.13 27.28 -10.48
CA GLN A 136 -19.58 27.71 -9.17
C GLN A 136 -19.43 29.22 -8.96
N LYS A 137 -18.38 29.84 -9.52
CA LYS A 137 -18.24 31.29 -9.58
C LYS A 137 -19.32 31.94 -10.44
N MET A 138 -19.63 31.42 -11.63
CA MET A 138 -20.68 31.95 -12.50
C MET A 138 -22.07 31.79 -11.88
N SER A 139 -22.35 30.69 -11.18
CA SER A 139 -23.58 30.50 -10.41
C SER A 139 -23.70 31.51 -9.25
N CYS A 140 -22.60 31.77 -8.54
CA CYS A 140 -22.58 32.76 -7.46
C CYS A 140 -22.77 34.19 -7.98
N ILE A 141 -22.16 34.52 -9.13
CA ILE A 141 -22.31 35.82 -9.78
C ILE A 141 -23.74 36.00 -10.29
N MET A 142 -24.35 34.98 -10.90
CA MET A 142 -25.75 35.04 -11.36
C MET A 142 -26.71 35.28 -10.18
N SER A 143 -26.51 34.60 -9.06
CA SER A 143 -27.31 34.80 -7.84
C SER A 143 -27.17 36.21 -7.25
N CYS A 144 -26.06 36.91 -7.51
CA CYS A 144 -25.89 38.30 -7.09
C CYS A 144 -26.56 39.29 -8.05
N VAL A 145 -26.66 38.97 -9.35
CA VAL A 145 -27.37 39.83 -10.33
C VAL A 145 -28.87 39.84 -10.05
N ASP A 146 -29.46 38.68 -9.73
CA ASP A 146 -30.90 38.56 -9.39
C ASP A 146 -31.32 39.30 -8.09
N LEU A 147 -30.37 39.75 -7.26
CA LEU A 147 -30.64 40.55 -6.06
C LEU A 147 -30.61 42.08 -6.32
N THR A 148 -30.35 42.50 -7.55
CA THR A 148 -30.16 43.92 -7.91
C THR A 148 -31.25 44.49 -8.83
N ASP A 149 -32.20 43.65 -9.27
CA ASP A 149 -33.49 44.03 -9.91
C ASP A 149 -34.65 43.91 -8.90
#